data_AF-A0A3D3CSF4-F1
#
_entry.id   AF-A0A3D3CSF4-F1
#
_cell.length_a   1.000
_cell.length_b   1.000
_cell.length_c   1.000
_cell.angle_alpha   90.00
_cell.angle_beta   90.00
_cell.angle_gamma   90.00
#
_symmetry.space_group_name_H-M   'P 1'
#
loop_
_entity.id
_entity.type
_entity.pdbx_description
1 polymer ?
#
loop_
_entity_poly.entity_id
_entity_poly.type
_entity_poly.pdbx_seq_one_letter_code
_entity_poly.pdbx_strand_id
1 'polypeptide(L)' 'LIAGILADGHILIEGVPGVAKTLTAKLLSRTMDIGFSRIQFTPDL' A
#
# COMPACT_ATOMS: atom_id res chain seq x y z
N LEU A 1 -2.45 -6.27 -7.39
CA LEU A 1 -2.62 -6.14 -5.93
C LEU A 1 -2.95 -7.49 -5.31
N ILE A 2 -4.16 -8.04 -5.53
CA ILE A 2 -4.59 -9.33 -4.95
C ILE A 2 -3.64 -10.48 -5.32
N ALA A 3 -3.33 -10.66 -6.60
CA ALA A 3 -2.41 -11.72 -7.04
C ALA A 3 -1.03 -11.64 -6.39
N GLY A 4 -0.48 -10.43 -6.22
CA GLY A 4 0.81 -10.24 -5.56
C GLY A 4 0.74 -10.58 -4.07
N ILE A 5 -0.34 -10.20 -3.37
CA ILE A 5 -0.51 -10.52 -1.94
C ILE A 5 -0.68 -12.02 -1.73
N LEU A 6 -1.50 -12.69 -2.57
CA LEU A 6 -1.71 -14.14 -2.49
C LEU A 6 -0.45 -14.94 -2.84
N ALA A 7 0.47 -14.35 -3.60
CA ALA A 7 1.75 -14.94 -3.96
C ALA A 7 2.90 -14.57 -3.00
N ASP A 8 2.61 -13.92 -1.88
CA ASP A 8 3.62 -13.37 -0.95
C ASP A 8 4.65 -12.45 -1.64
N GLY A 9 4.19 -11.73 -2.66
CA GLY A 9 5.00 -10.86 -3.51
C GLY A 9 4.99 -9.40 -3.06
N HIS A 10 6.05 -8.68 -3.43
CA HIS A 10 6.18 -7.25 -3.16
C HIS A 10 5.50 -6.44 -4.27
N ILE A 11 4.77 -5.38 -3.91
CA ILE A 11 3.95 -4.61 -4.86
C ILE A 11 4.32 -3.14 -4.78
N LEU A 12 4.66 -2.54 -5.92
CA LEU A 12 4.86 -1.11 -6.07
C LEU A 12 3.61 -0.46 -6.68
N ILE A 13 3.08 0.59 -6.03
CA ILE A 13 1.90 1.32 -6.50
C ILE A 13 2.34 2.70 -7.02
N GLU A 14 2.44 2.83 -8.34
CA GLU A 14 2.86 4.06 -9.04
C GLU A 14 1.67 4.92 -9.53
N GLY A 15 1.94 6.15 -9.97
CA GLY A 15 0.92 7.10 -10.45
C GLY A 15 1.14 8.54 -9.97
N VAL A 16 0.30 9.47 -10.41
CA VAL A 16 0.37 10.89 -10.02
C VAL A 16 -0.12 11.12 -8.58
N PRO A 17 0.22 12.25 -7.93
CA PRO A 17 -0.31 12.60 -6.61
C PRO A 17 -1.85 12.66 -6.60
N GLY A 18 -2.46 12.31 -5.47
CA GLY A 18 -3.92 12.40 -5.28
C GLY A 18 -4.75 11.20 -5.76
N VAL A 19 -4.15 10.18 -6.38
CA VAL A 19 -4.87 8.97 -6.86
C VAL A 19 -5.14 7.91 -5.79
N ALA A 20 -5.33 8.32 -4.54
CA ALA A 20 -5.72 7.46 -3.43
C ALA A 20 -4.81 6.24 -3.11
N LYS A 21 -3.56 6.18 -3.59
CA LYS A 21 -2.65 5.03 -3.39
C LYS A 21 -2.54 4.55 -1.93
N THR A 22 -2.32 5.49 -1.01
CA THR A 22 -2.24 5.21 0.44
C THR A 22 -3.58 4.70 0.97
N LEU A 23 -4.69 5.26 0.49
CA LEU A 23 -6.03 4.85 0.90
C LEU A 23 -6.32 3.42 0.40
N THR A 24 -5.95 3.09 -0.84
CA THR A 24 -6.09 1.73 -1.39
C THR A 24 -5.38 0.71 -0.52
N ALA A 25 -4.11 0.94 -0.17
CA ALA A 25 -3.35 0.02 0.67
C ALA A 25 -3.96 -0.13 2.08
N LYS A 26 -4.43 0.97 2.68
CA LYS A 26 -5.07 0.98 4.00
C LYS A 26 -6.46 0.34 4.02
N LEU A 27 -7.25 0.50 2.96
CA LEU A 27 -8.57 -0.12 2.86
C LEU A 27 -8.44 -1.61 2.59
N LEU A 28 -7.49 -2.01 1.75
CA LEU A 28 -7.25 -3.41 1.47
C LEU A 28 -6.82 -4.18 2.73
N SER A 29 -5.92 -3.61 3.53
CA SER A 29 -5.50 -4.25 4.79
C SER A 29 -6.66 -4.42 5.76
N ARG A 30 -7.56 -3.43 5.86
CA ARG A 30 -8.79 -3.53 6.65
C ARG A 30 -9.75 -4.60 6.14
N THR A 31 -9.96 -4.67 4.82
CA THR A 31 -10.86 -5.66 4.21
C THR A 31 -10.34 -7.10 4.40
N MET A 32 -9.02 -7.27 4.47
CA MET A 32 -8.36 -8.57 4.64
C MET A 32 -8.02 -8.91 6.10
N ASP A 33 -8.34 -8.03 7.05
CA ASP A 33 -7.98 -8.14 8.48
C ASP A 33 -6.47 -8.41 8.71
N ILE A 34 -5.60 -7.68 7.99
CA ILE A 34 -4.15 -7.76 8.11
C ILE A 34 -3.53 -6.45 8.63
N GLY A 35 -2.37 -6.57 9.26
CA GLY A 35 -1.61 -5.43 9.76
C GLY A 35 -1.21 -4.46 8.65
N PHE A 36 -1.31 -3.15 8.93
CA PHE A 36 -0.87 -2.10 8.03
C PHE A 36 0.20 -1.24 8.69
N SER A 37 1.38 -1.19 8.08
CA SER A 37 2.45 -0.27 8.46
C SER A 37 2.78 0.64 7.29
N ARG A 38 3.04 1.91 7.58
CA ARG A 38 3.42 2.92 6.59
C ARG A 38 4.71 3.59 7.03
N ILE A 39 5.70 3.56 6.15
CA ILE A 39 6.91 4.37 6.25
C ILE A 39 6.81 5.47 5.20
N GLN A 40 6.94 6.74 5.60
CA GLN A 40 6.93 7.88 4.69
C GLN A 40 8.36 8.41 4.60
N PHE A 41 8.91 8.40 3.38
CA PHE A 41 10.16 9.11 3.11
C PHE A 41 9.83 10.61 3.08
N THR A 42 10.41 11.35 4.01
CA THR A 42 10.47 12.82 4.01
C THR A 42 11.87 13.25 3.61
N PRO A 43 12.03 14.33 2.82
CA PRO A 43 13.35 14.77 2.37
C PRO A 43 14.24 15.32 3.50
N ASP A 44 13.66 15.54 4.68
CA ASP A 44 14.30 16.15 5.86
C ASP A 44 15.02 15.14 6.78
N LEU A 45 15.08 13.87 6.37
CA LEU A 45 15.83 12.80 7.04
C LEU A 45 16.87 12.19 6.10
#